data_AF-A0A0B6ZTY4-F1
#
_entry.id   AF-A0A0B6ZTY4-F1
#
_cell.length_a   1.000
_cell.length_b   1.000
_cell.length_c   1.000
_cell.angle_alpha   90.00
_cell.angle_beta   90.00
_cell.angle_gamma   90.00
#
_symmetry.space_group_name_H-M   'P 1'
#
loop_
_entity.id
_entity.type
_entity.pdbx_description
1 polymer ?
#
loop_
_entity_poly.entity_id
_entity_poly.type
_entity_poly.pdbx_seq_one_letter_code
_entity_poly.pdbx_strand_id
1 'polypeptide(L)'
;EVFCVAGTDPTPFIEYIFDKSNDKASAIYVRGDDMTEFPARHLCEKLMTIKFLPYTEGVSSTKLRKDLFNSNFCDYSLTFHRDDVMPY
;
A
#
# COMPACT_ATOMS: atom_id res chain seq x y z
N GLU A 1 24.25 5.24 7.77
CA GLU A 1 23.83 6.64 7.98
C GLU A 1 22.31 6.65 8.11
N VAL A 2 21.74 7.40 9.04
CA VAL A 2 20.28 7.44 9.28
C VAL A 2 19.77 8.82 8.90
N PHE A 3 18.96 8.90 7.85
CA PHE A 3 18.40 10.15 7.36
C PHE A 3 17.08 10.42 8.07
N CYS A 4 17.11 11.29 9.09
CA CYS A 4 15.91 11.70 9.81
C CYS A 4 15.24 12.86 9.08
N VAL A 5 14.20 12.58 8.31
CA VAL A 5 13.43 13.58 7.57
C VAL A 5 12.09 13.78 8.27
N ALA A 6 11.94 14.88 9.00
CA ALA A 6 10.72 15.27 9.66
C ALA A 6 9.85 16.12 8.71
N GLY A 7 9.13 15.48 7.80
CA GLY A 7 8.27 16.17 6.84
C GLY A 7 7.27 15.24 6.16
N THR A 8 6.13 15.80 5.75
CA THR A 8 5.11 15.10 4.94
C THR A 8 5.42 15.16 3.44
N ASP A 9 6.38 15.98 3.02
CA ASP A 9 6.85 16.07 1.65
C ASP A 9 7.92 14.99 1.37
N PRO A 10 7.66 14.02 0.47
CA PRO A 10 8.61 12.96 0.14
C PRO A 10 9.72 13.42 -0.81
N THR A 11 9.67 14.64 -1.34
CA THR A 11 10.60 15.15 -2.37
C THR A 11 12.07 15.00 -1.98
N PRO A 12 12.52 15.41 -0.77
CA PRO A 12 13.93 15.27 -0.39
C PRO A 12 14.38 13.80 -0.33
N PHE A 13 13.50 12.88 0.08
CA PHE A 13 13.82 11.46 0.18
C PHE A 13 14.10 10.85 -1.20
N ILE A 14 13.26 11.17 -2.18
CA ILE A 14 13.43 10.69 -3.56
C ILE A 14 14.74 11.22 -4.16
N GLU A 15 15.11 12.46 -3.84
CA GLU A 15 16.36 13.05 -4.31
C GLU A 15 17.60 12.31 -3.77
N TYR A 16 17.56 11.85 -2.52
CA TYR A 16 18.68 11.13 -1.90
C TYR A 16 18.81 9.67 -2.33
N ILE A 17 17.72 9.05 -2.80
CA ILE A 17 17.79 7.68 -3.35
C ILE A 17 18.58 7.65 -4.66
N PHE A 18 18.59 8.75 -5.41
CA PHE A 18 19.21 8.82 -6.72
C PHE A 18 20.72 9.13 -6.61
N ASP A 19 21.56 8.23 -7.11
CA ASP A 19 23.00 8.45 -7.18
C ASP A 19 23.33 9.47 -8.29
N LYS A 20 23.49 10.73 -7.88
CA LYS A 20 23.84 11.86 -8.77
C LYS A 20 25.24 11.75 -9.38
N SER A 21 26.09 10.85 -8.87
CA SER A 21 27.45 10.67 -9.38
C SER A 21 27.54 9.64 -10.51
N ASN A 22 26.46 8.91 -10.77
CA ASN A 22 26.42 7.82 -11.73
C ASN A 22 25.48 8.13 -12.90
N ASP A 23 26.00 8.83 -13.90
CA ASP A 23 25.27 9.22 -15.12
C ASP A 23 24.79 8.02 -15.98
N LYS A 24 25.22 6.80 -15.66
CA LYS A 24 24.79 5.58 -16.35
C LYS A 24 23.65 4.85 -15.62
N ALA A 25 23.33 5.25 -14.39
CA ALA A 25 22.24 4.65 -13.65
C ALA A 25 20.90 5.11 -14.26
N SER A 26 20.06 4.13 -14.59
CA SER A 26 18.67 4.38 -15.01
C SER A 26 17.73 3.85 -13.94
N ALA A 27 16.66 4.60 -13.67
CA ALA A 27 15.63 4.23 -12.73
C ALA A 27 14.24 4.42 -13.34
N ILE A 28 13.27 3.68 -12.80
CA ILE A 28 11.86 3.80 -13.14
C ILE A 28 11.05 3.89 -11.85
N TYR A 29 10.15 4.86 -11.80
CA TYR A 29 9.20 5.01 -10.70
C TYR A 29 7.85 4.43 -11.12
N VAL A 30 7.47 3.30 -10.52
CA VAL A 30 6.23 2.59 -10.84
C VAL A 30 5.23 2.82 -9.71
N ARG A 31 4.03 3.29 -10.03
CA ARG A 31 2.95 3.53 -9.06
C ARG A 31 1.57 3.31 -9.67
N GLY A 32 0.55 3.22 -8.82
CA GLY A 32 -0.85 3.27 -9.25
C GLY A 32 -1.20 4.61 -9.90
N ASP A 33 -2.19 4.57 -10.79
CA ASP A 33 -2.82 5.74 -11.42
C ASP A 33 -3.86 6.45 -10.52
N ASP A 34 -3.98 5.99 -9.27
CA ASP A 34 -4.89 6.51 -8.25
C ASP A 34 -4.64 7.98 -7.86
N MET A 35 -3.40 8.46 -8.01
CA MET A 35 -3.01 9.84 -7.71
C MET A 35 -1.84 10.26 -8.61
N THR A 36 -2.16 10.76 -9.80
CA THR A 36 -1.17 11.23 -10.78
C THR A 36 -0.46 12.50 -10.36
N GLU A 37 -1.14 13.41 -9.65
CA GLU A 37 -0.61 14.70 -9.19
C GLU A 37 0.02 14.61 -7.79
N PHE A 38 1.06 13.81 -7.63
CA PHE A 38 1.73 13.63 -6.34
C PHE A 38 2.82 14.68 -6.07
N PRO A 39 3.08 15.05 -4.79
CA PRO A 39 3.96 16.17 -4.43
C PRO A 39 5.36 16.16 -5.07
N ALA A 40 5.98 14.99 -5.19
CA ALA A 40 7.33 14.84 -5.74
C ALA A 40 7.39 14.60 -7.26
N ARG A 41 6.26 14.71 -7.98
CA ARG A 41 6.18 14.34 -9.40
C ARG A 41 7.22 15.04 -10.27
N HIS A 42 7.33 16.36 -10.15
CA HIS A 42 8.26 17.14 -10.95
C HIS A 42 9.73 16.77 -10.73
N LEU A 43 10.08 16.28 -9.53
CA LEU A 43 11.42 15.76 -9.27
C LEU A 43 11.59 14.39 -9.93
N CYS A 44 10.63 13.49 -9.75
CA CYS A 44 10.66 12.16 -10.36
C CYS A 44 10.80 12.25 -11.88
N GLU A 45 10.03 13.12 -12.56
CA GLU A 45 10.10 13.30 -14.02
C GLU A 45 11.47 13.76 -14.52
N LYS A 46 12.23 14.47 -13.68
CA LYS A 46 13.60 14.92 -14.01
C LYS A 46 14.64 13.83 -13.80
N LEU A 47 14.44 12.96 -12.82
CA LEU A 47 15.42 11.95 -12.42
C LEU A 47 15.18 10.59 -13.10
N MET A 48 13.92 10.25 -13.40
CA MET A 48 13.54 8.90 -13.80
C MET A 48 12.25 8.86 -14.62
N THR A 49 12.04 7.74 -15.34
CA THR A 49 10.78 7.53 -16.05
C THR A 49 9.68 7.19 -15.07
N ILE A 50 8.51 7.83 -15.18
CA ILE A 50 7.32 7.46 -14.40
C ILE A 50 6.45 6.51 -15.22
N LYS A 51 6.05 5.40 -14.60
CA LYS A 51 5.08 4.45 -15.17
C LYS A 51 3.88 4.32 -14.23
N PHE A 52 2.73 4.77 -14.72
CA PHE A 52 1.45 4.53 -14.05
C PHE A 52 0.92 3.14 -14.44
N LEU A 53 0.54 2.38 -13.43
CA LEU A 53 -0.14 1.10 -13.59
C LEU A 53 -1.64 1.32 -13.40
N PRO A 54 -2.48 0.84 -14.35
CA PRO A 54 -3.91 0.93 -14.21
C PRO A 54 -4.37 0.12 -13.00
N TYR A 55 -5.38 0.63 -12.30
CA TYR A 55 -6.03 -0.13 -11.24
C TYR A 55 -6.47 -1.51 -11.73
N THR A 56 -6.07 -2.56 -11.01
CA THR A 56 -6.54 -3.92 -11.27
C THR A 56 -7.82 -4.16 -10.50
N GLU A 57 -8.94 -4.28 -11.21
CA GLU A 57 -10.21 -4.58 -10.57
C GLU A 57 -10.14 -5.90 -9.80
N GLY A 58 -10.66 -5.88 -8.58
CA GLY A 58 -10.85 -7.09 -7.79
C GLY A 58 -9.68 -7.50 -6.88
N VAL A 59 -8.56 -6.77 -6.87
CA VAL A 59 -7.46 -6.98 -5.91
C VAL A 59 -7.10 -5.67 -5.22
N SER A 60 -7.56 -5.50 -3.98
CA SER A 60 -7.14 -4.39 -3.12
C SER A 60 -7.10 -4.84 -1.66
N SER A 61 -6.23 -4.23 -0.86
CA SER A 61 -6.14 -4.55 0.57
C SER A 61 -7.48 -4.30 1.29
N THR A 62 -8.25 -3.31 0.86
CA THR A 62 -9.59 -3.05 1.39
C THR A 62 -10.56 -4.18 1.06
N LYS A 63 -10.52 -4.72 -0.16
CA LYS A 63 -11.35 -5.87 -0.54
C LYS A 63 -10.95 -7.12 0.26
N LEU A 64 -9.65 -7.44 0.34
CA LEU A 64 -9.15 -8.58 1.13
C LEU A 64 -9.54 -8.48 2.62
N ARG A 65 -9.45 -7.29 3.21
CA ARG A 65 -9.89 -7.07 4.60
C ARG A 65 -11.40 -7.32 4.78
N LYS A 66 -12.23 -6.88 3.83
CA LYS A 66 -13.67 -7.13 3.86
C LYS A 66 -13.98 -8.62 3.70
N ASP A 67 -13.30 -9.30 2.80
CA ASP A 67 -13.50 -10.73 2.56
C ASP A 67 -13.08 -11.57 3.79
N LEU A 68 -11.99 -11.20 4.46
CA LEU A 68 -11.57 -11.83 5.72
C LEU A 68 -12.56 -11.56 6.86
N PHE A 69 -13.07 -10.34 6.97
CA PHE A 69 -14.11 -10.02 7.95
C PHE A 69 -15.38 -10.83 7.68
N ASN A 70 -15.87 -10.84 6.45
CA ASN A 70 -17.11 -11.55 6.10
C ASN A 70 -16.99 -13.08 6.26
N SER A 71 -15.81 -13.66 5.98
CA SER A 71 -15.58 -15.10 6.19
C SER A 71 -15.55 -15.49 7.67
N ASN A 72 -14.97 -14.66 8.54
CA ASN A 72 -14.87 -14.94 9.97
C ASN A 72 -16.19 -14.76 10.75
N PHE A 73 -17.20 -14.09 10.18
CA PHE A 73 -18.51 -13.88 10.82
C PHE A 73 -19.56 -14.96 10.47
N CYS A 74 -19.21 -15.95 9.64
CA CYS A 74 -20.15 -17.02 9.23
C CYS A 74 -20.08 -18.29 10.09
N ASP A 75 -19.26 -18.34 11.15
CA ASP A 75 -19.00 -19.54 11.95
C ASP A 75 -19.63 -19.51 13.36
N TYR A 76 -20.77 -18.83 13.53
CA TYR A 76 -21.52 -18.84 14.81
C TYR A 76 -22.61 -19.90 14.90
N SER A 77 -22.76 -20.79 13.90
CA SER A 77 -23.60 -21.98 14.03
C SER A 77 -22.83 -23.13 14.71
N LEU A 78 -22.25 -22.88 15.88
CA LEU A 78 -22.00 -23.97 16.83
C LEU A 78 -23.34 -24.29 17.46
N THR A 79 -23.94 -25.36 16.92
CA THR A 79 -25.02 -26.15 17.49
C THR A 79 -24.94 -26.18 19.02
N PHE A 80 -25.82 -25.42 19.68
CA PHE A 80 -26.21 -25.68 21.06
C PHE A 80 -26.87 -27.06 21.09
N HIS A 81 -26.08 -28.10 21.36
CA HIS A 81 -26.61 -29.36 21.85
C HIS A 81 -27.31 -29.06 23.18
N ARG A 82 -28.64 -29.09 23.14
CA ARG A 82 -29.53 -28.94 24.29
C ARG A 82 -29.39 -30.16 25.21
N ASP A 83 -28.36 -30.24 26.03
CA ASP A 83 -28.32 -31.25 27.11
C ASP A 83 -27.79 -30.73 28.46
N ASP A 84 -27.28 -29.52 28.56
CA ASP A 84 -26.82 -28.98 29.85
C ASP A 84 -27.89 -28.11 30.54
N VAL A 85 -28.93 -28.76 31.08
CA VAL A 85 -29.80 -28.18 32.11
C VAL A 85 -29.25 -28.60 33.48
N MET A 86 -28.59 -27.69 34.20
CA MET A 86 -28.30 -27.86 35.62
C MET A 86 -29.32 -27.07 36.45
N PRO A 87 -29.99 -27.70 37.44
CA PRO A 87 -31.02 -27.03 38.23
C PRO A 87 -30.38 -26.17 39.34
N TYR A 88 -30.91 -24.96 39.49
CA TYR A 88 -31.06 -24.29 40.78
C TYR A 88 -32.44 -23.64 40.83
#